data_AF-A0A2E0BG86-F1
#
_entry.id   AF-A0A2E0BG86-F1
#
_cell.length_a   1.000
_cell.length_b   1.000
_cell.length_c   1.000
_cell.angle_alpha   90.00
_cell.angle_beta   90.00
_cell.angle_gamma   90.00
#
_symmetry.space_group_name_H-M   'P 1'
#
loop_
_entity.id
_entity.type
_entity.pdbx_description
1 polymer ?
#
loop_
_entity_poly.entity_id
_entity_poly.type
_entity_poly.pdbx_seq_one_letter_code
_entity_poly.pdbx_strand_id
1 'polypeptide(L)'
;MDTKTLIKDAKARFSHNSAKAYLKEKYSSKLVIAEQGGLWRADAQTIGFLNSFSDETLVVIDTFDNPVKVNRIELLESLTKTYTKIMTEWNSEWKELERKR
;
A
#
# COMPACT_ATOMS: atom_id res chain seq x y z
N MET A 1 -15.10 12.00 38.51
CA MET A 1 -14.50 11.35 37.32
C MET A 1 -13.17 10.78 37.76
N ASP A 2 -12.96 9.47 37.68
CA ASP A 2 -11.76 8.81 38.22
C ASP A 2 -10.58 8.99 37.26
N THR A 3 -9.49 9.61 37.74
CA THR A 3 -8.24 9.81 37.00
C THR A 3 -7.65 8.51 36.45
N LYS A 4 -7.89 7.36 37.11
CA LYS A 4 -7.43 6.06 36.63
C LYS A 4 -8.15 5.64 35.35
N THR A 5 -9.43 5.93 35.24
CA THR A 5 -10.25 5.64 34.05
C THR A 5 -9.81 6.50 32.87
N LEU A 6 -9.57 7.80 33.10
CA LEU A 6 -9.04 8.71 32.08
C LEU A 6 -7.69 8.26 31.52
N ILE A 7 -6.77 7.84 32.39
CA ILE A 7 -5.45 7.34 31.97
C ILE A 7 -5.59 6.02 31.18
N LYS A 8 -6.48 5.11 31.61
CA LYS A 8 -6.74 3.85 30.91
C LYS A 8 -7.29 4.09 29.50
N ASP A 9 -8.27 4.98 29.37
CA ASP A 9 -8.89 5.31 28.07
C ASP A 9 -7.91 6.03 27.14
N ALA A 10 -7.10 6.95 27.67
CA ALA A 10 -6.05 7.62 26.91
C ALA A 10 -5.01 6.63 26.36
N LYS A 11 -4.56 5.67 27.19
CA LYS A 11 -3.64 4.61 26.76
C LYS A 11 -4.24 3.71 25.70
N ALA A 12 -5.51 3.31 25.85
CA ALA A 12 -6.18 2.46 24.86
C ALA A 12 -6.27 3.15 23.49
N ARG A 13 -6.62 4.44 23.44
CA ARG A 13 -6.66 5.22 22.20
C ARG A 13 -5.27 5.38 21.56
N PHE A 14 -4.26 5.65 22.38
CA PHE A 14 -2.88 5.76 21.91
C PHE A 14 -2.43 4.45 21.27
N SER A 15 -2.59 3.31 21.97
CA SER A 15 -2.23 1.99 21.45
C SER A 15 -2.96 1.64 20.14
N HIS A 16 -4.24 1.99 20.04
CA HIS A 16 -5.02 1.78 18.80
C HIS A 16 -4.44 2.58 17.63
N ASN A 17 -4.11 3.84 17.86
CA ASN A 17 -3.54 4.72 16.84
C ASN A 17 -2.14 4.25 16.42
N SER A 18 -1.30 3.83 17.37
CA SER A 18 0.02 3.24 17.08
C SER A 18 -0.10 1.97 16.25
N ALA A 19 -1.06 1.08 16.59
CA ALA A 19 -1.29 -0.14 15.85
C ALA A 19 -1.78 0.13 14.41
N LYS A 20 -2.62 1.16 14.20
CA LYS A 20 -3.02 1.60 12.86
C LYS A 20 -1.85 2.13 12.02
N ALA A 21 -0.99 2.95 12.63
CA ALA A 21 0.18 3.49 11.95
C ALA A 21 1.15 2.38 11.54
N TYR A 22 1.44 1.45 12.45
CA TYR A 22 2.25 0.27 12.17
C TYR A 22 1.68 -0.57 11.04
N LEU A 23 0.36 -0.82 11.05
CA LEU A 23 -0.30 -1.60 10.02
C LEU A 23 -0.18 -0.94 8.64
N LYS A 24 -0.34 0.39 8.58
CA LYS A 24 -0.16 1.16 7.36
C LYS A 24 1.27 1.03 6.81
N GLU A 25 2.29 1.17 7.66
CA GLU A 25 3.69 1.05 7.25
C GLU A 25 4.02 -0.37 6.77
N LYS A 26 3.57 -1.39 7.53
CA LYS A 26 3.75 -2.82 7.19
C LYS A 26 3.25 -3.15 5.79
N TYR A 27 2.10 -2.60 5.38
CA TYR A 27 1.53 -2.90 4.07
C TYR A 27 2.04 -1.96 2.97
N SER A 28 2.35 -0.71 3.29
CA SER A 28 2.92 0.23 2.32
C SER A 28 4.26 -0.27 1.76
N SER A 29 5.09 -0.91 2.58
CA SER A 29 6.35 -1.50 2.13
C SER A 29 6.15 -2.70 1.20
N LYS A 30 5.08 -3.47 1.38
CA LYS A 30 4.75 -4.63 0.53
C LYS A 30 4.15 -4.25 -0.83
N LEU A 31 3.72 -2.99 -0.99
CA LEU A 31 3.21 -2.47 -2.27
C LEU A 31 4.33 -2.03 -3.21
N VAL A 32 5.60 -2.15 -2.81
CA VAL A 32 6.73 -1.79 -3.65
C VAL A 32 7.32 -3.04 -4.28
N ILE A 33 7.46 -3.05 -5.61
CA ILE A 33 8.04 -4.17 -6.37
C ILE A 33 9.14 -3.69 -7.30
N ALA A 34 10.20 -4.48 -7.44
CA ALA A 34 11.29 -4.23 -8.38
C ALA A 34 11.08 -5.12 -9.61
N GLU A 35 10.86 -4.51 -10.77
CA GLU A 35 10.55 -5.25 -12.00
C GLU A 35 10.97 -4.46 -13.24
N GLN A 36 11.33 -5.15 -14.32
CA GLN A 36 11.71 -4.55 -15.60
C GLN A 36 12.78 -3.44 -15.51
N GLY A 37 13.68 -3.54 -14.52
CA GLY A 37 14.76 -2.57 -14.30
C GLY A 37 14.35 -1.29 -13.56
N GLY A 38 13.13 -1.20 -13.04
CA GLY A 38 12.65 -0.08 -12.21
C GLY A 38 12.09 -0.53 -10.86
N LEU A 39 11.92 0.44 -9.95
CA LEU A 39 11.20 0.25 -8.70
C LEU A 39 9.82 0.90 -8.80
N TRP A 40 8.77 0.11 -8.60
CA TRP A 40 7.39 0.51 -8.83
C TRP A 40 6.56 0.43 -7.56
N ARG A 41 5.60 1.34 -7.43
CA ARG A 41 4.58 1.27 -6.39
C ARG A 41 3.28 0.75 -6.97
N ALA A 42 2.81 -0.37 -6.45
CA ALA A 42 1.48 -0.90 -6.71
C ALA A 42 0.45 -0.01 -5.99
N ASP A 43 0.09 1.10 -6.62
CA ASP A 43 -0.96 2.00 -6.17
C ASP A 43 -1.95 2.31 -7.30
N ALA A 44 -3.07 2.90 -6.92
CA ALA A 44 -4.11 3.28 -7.87
C ALA A 44 -3.62 4.27 -8.93
N GLN A 45 -2.64 5.12 -8.62
CA GLN A 45 -2.10 6.10 -9.57
C GLN A 45 -1.29 5.42 -10.67
N THR A 46 -0.37 4.54 -10.31
CA THR A 46 0.51 3.81 -11.24
C THR A 46 -0.31 2.82 -12.07
N ILE A 47 -1.19 2.06 -11.43
CA ILE A 47 -2.09 1.13 -12.13
C ILE A 47 -3.05 1.89 -13.06
N GLY A 48 -3.62 3.00 -12.60
CA GLY A 48 -4.50 3.85 -13.40
C GLY A 48 -3.78 4.47 -14.59
N PHE A 49 -2.55 4.95 -14.38
CA PHE A 49 -1.70 5.49 -15.44
C PHE A 49 -1.43 4.43 -16.51
N LEU A 50 -0.95 3.23 -16.14
CA LEU A 50 -0.70 2.15 -17.10
C LEU A 50 -1.98 1.68 -17.83
N ASN A 51 -3.13 1.72 -17.17
CA ASN A 51 -4.42 1.39 -17.81
C ASN A 51 -4.91 2.45 -18.81
N SER A 52 -4.42 3.69 -18.72
CA SER A 52 -4.87 4.79 -19.59
C SER A 52 -4.24 4.76 -20.99
N PHE A 53 -3.21 3.94 -21.21
CA PHE A 53 -2.53 3.78 -22.49
C PHE A 53 -2.85 2.42 -23.12
N SER A 54 -2.80 2.35 -24.45
CA SER A 54 -2.99 1.11 -25.22
C SER A 54 -1.67 0.47 -25.68
N ASP A 55 -0.57 1.22 -25.73
CA ASP A 55 0.71 0.77 -26.28
C ASP A 55 1.31 -0.40 -25.48
N GLU A 56 1.98 -1.33 -26.16
CA GLU A 56 2.61 -2.48 -25.51
C GLU A 56 3.79 -2.04 -24.62
N THR A 57 4.55 -1.05 -25.07
CA THR A 57 5.70 -0.52 -24.33
C THR A 57 5.53 0.96 -24.03
N LEU A 58 5.94 1.37 -22.84
CA LEU A 58 5.90 2.75 -22.37
C LEU A 58 7.20 3.13 -21.68
N VAL A 59 7.51 4.42 -21.66
CA VAL A 59 8.56 4.95 -20.80
C VAL A 59 7.88 5.57 -19.59
N VAL A 60 8.15 5.04 -18.41
CA VAL A 60 7.54 5.46 -17.15
C VAL A 60 8.64 5.82 -16.17
N ILE A 61 8.38 6.81 -15.33
CA ILE A 61 9.29 7.23 -14.28
C ILE A 61 9.12 6.30 -13.06
N ASP A 62 10.23 5.72 -12.59
CA ASP A 62 10.25 4.89 -11.38
C ASP A 62 10.15 5.73 -10.09
N THR A 63 10.17 5.09 -8.92
CA THR A 63 10.10 5.81 -7.63
C THR A 63 11.33 6.64 -7.28
N PHE A 64 12.38 6.60 -8.11
CA PHE A 64 13.62 7.36 -7.96
C PHE A 64 13.83 8.36 -9.10
N ASP A 65 12.75 8.74 -9.80
CA ASP A 65 12.75 9.70 -10.90
C ASP A 65 13.56 9.26 -12.15
N ASN A 66 13.81 7.96 -12.30
CA ASN A 66 14.51 7.41 -13.46
C ASN A 66 13.51 7.02 -14.57
N PRO A 67 13.72 7.44 -15.83
CA PRO A 67 12.91 7.00 -16.94
C PRO A 67 13.28 5.55 -17.33
N VAL A 68 12.32 4.64 -17.23
CA VAL A 68 12.50 3.22 -17.56
C VAL A 68 11.53 2.81 -18.66
N LYS A 69 12.04 2.15 -19.70
CA LYS A 69 11.21 1.54 -20.75
C LYS A 69 10.68 0.19 -20.26
N VAL A 70 9.37 0.05 -20.24
CA VAL A 70 8.67 -1.11 -19.67
C VAL A 70 7.68 -1.70 -20.67
N ASN A 71 7.47 -3.02 -20.58
CA ASN A 71 6.28 -3.69 -21.10
C ASN A 71 5.10 -3.38 -20.18
N ARG A 72 4.16 -2.58 -20.70
CA ARG A 72 2.98 -2.09 -19.97
C ARG A 72 2.12 -3.23 -19.47
N ILE A 73 1.91 -4.26 -20.28
CA ILE A 73 0.97 -5.35 -19.99
C ILE A 73 1.49 -6.18 -18.82
N GLU A 74 2.75 -6.62 -18.91
CA GLU A 74 3.40 -7.41 -17.86
C GLU A 74 3.48 -6.63 -16.54
N LEU A 75 3.92 -5.37 -16.60
CA LEU A 75 4.04 -4.53 -15.40
C LEU A 75 2.67 -4.28 -14.75
N LEU A 76 1.65 -4.00 -15.56
CA LEU A 76 0.28 -3.79 -15.07
C LEU A 76 -0.27 -5.05 -14.40
N GLU A 77 -0.04 -6.24 -14.96
CA GLU A 77 -0.47 -7.50 -14.37
C GLU A 77 0.19 -7.72 -13.00
N SER A 78 1.51 -7.56 -12.93
CA SER A 78 2.28 -7.71 -11.68
C SER A 78 1.85 -6.72 -10.61
N LEU A 79 1.65 -5.45 -10.96
CA LEU A 79 1.17 -4.42 -10.03
C LEU A 79 -0.26 -4.70 -9.56
N THR A 80 -1.17 -5.07 -10.46
CA THR A 80 -2.58 -5.35 -10.13
C THR A 80 -2.69 -6.57 -9.22
N LYS A 81 -1.93 -7.63 -9.49
CA LYS A 81 -1.87 -8.84 -8.65
C LYS A 81 -1.33 -8.52 -7.26
N THR A 82 -0.24 -7.76 -7.19
CA THR A 82 0.35 -7.33 -5.92
C THR A 82 -0.61 -6.47 -5.12
N TYR A 83 -1.18 -5.44 -5.75
CA TYR A 83 -2.16 -4.55 -5.12
C TYR A 83 -3.34 -5.33 -4.55
N THR A 84 -3.97 -6.19 -5.36
CA THR A 84 -5.14 -6.96 -4.94
C THR A 84 -4.82 -7.86 -3.75
N LYS A 85 -3.70 -8.60 -3.80
CA LYS A 85 -3.27 -9.47 -2.71
C LYS A 85 -3.03 -8.68 -1.42
N ILE A 86 -2.17 -7.67 -1.49
CA ILE A 86 -1.72 -6.91 -0.33
C ILE A 86 -2.86 -6.09 0.29
N MET A 87 -3.72 -5.48 -0.53
CA MET A 87 -4.89 -4.74 -0.03
C MET A 87 -5.96 -5.65 0.57
N THR A 88 -6.12 -6.88 0.05
CA THR A 88 -7.03 -7.86 0.66
C THR A 88 -6.52 -8.30 2.03
N GLU A 89 -5.22 -8.61 2.14
CA GLU A 89 -4.57 -8.91 3.42
C GLU A 89 -4.74 -7.75 4.41
N TRP A 90 -4.44 -6.52 3.97
CA TRP A 90 -4.55 -5.33 4.81
C TRP A 90 -5.98 -5.10 5.30
N ASN A 91 -6.97 -5.20 4.42
CA ASN A 91 -8.37 -5.05 4.79
C ASN A 91 -8.80 -6.08 5.85
N SER A 92 -8.31 -7.32 5.76
CA SER A 92 -8.59 -8.36 6.77
C SER A 92 -8.00 -7.99 8.14
N GLU A 93 -6.70 -7.68 8.20
CA GLU A 93 -6.05 -7.31 9.46
C GLU A 93 -6.61 -6.01 10.05
N TRP A 94 -6.96 -5.04 9.20
CA TRP A 94 -7.59 -3.78 9.63
C TRP A 94 -8.96 -4.02 10.27
N LYS A 95 -9.78 -4.90 9.70
CA LYS A 95 -11.08 -5.28 10.27
C LYS A 95 -10.94 -6.01 11.60
N GLU A 96 -9.88 -6.78 11.81
CA GLU A 96 -9.59 -7.40 13.11
C GLU A 96 -9.13 -6.37 14.15
N LEU A 97 -8.33 -5.39 13.73
CA LEU A 97 -7.90 -4.28 14.58
C LEU A 97 -9.09 -3.40 15.01
N GLU A 98 -9.98 -3.05 14.10
CA GLU A 98 -11.18 -2.27 14.43
C GLU A 98 -12.16 -3.02 15.34
N ARG A 99 -12.21 -4.37 15.27
CA ARG A 99 -13.01 -5.19 16.20
C ARG A 99 -12.50 -5.16 17.64
N LYS A 100 -11.24 -4.77 17.87
CA LYS A 100 -10.61 -4.69 19.20
C LYS A 100 -10.72 -3.30 19.84
N ARG A 101 -11.37 -2.36 19.15
CA ARG A 101 -11.65 -1.00 19.64
C ARG A 101 -12.80 -1.01 20.63
#